data_AF-A0A832TRY2-F1
#
_entry.id   AF-A0A832TRY2-F1
#
_cell.length_a   1.000
_cell.length_b   1.000
_cell.length_c   1.000
_cell.angle_alpha   90.00
_cell.angle_beta   90.00
_cell.angle_gamma   90.00
#
_symmetry.space_group_name_H-M   'P 1'
#
loop_
_entity.id
_entity.type
_entity.pdbx_description
1 polymer ?
#
loop_
_entity_poly.entity_id
_entity_poly.type
_entity_poly.pdbx_seq_one_letter_code
_entity_poly.pdbx_strand_id
1 'polypeptide(L)'
;MLEVYCDSSYNEVEDSYIGCVVLRDGRQIHQSTTKVPDNPQNNLDCELAALNFAISLVRTFLRGDTEIVVYNDSTEAVKSFQGRAQDVEQEFSGSRISFEYIPREKINQAAADSLSKKFPVFFSSTPTAYVESFSRREDILSNIARNGSNVFYLEKVPEMSTNKKTCYRLVVRTMEKTLSDDRLYTVKKGGPGTQVKAAEEIRKDLSNPEVLSSLKSKGVRLENSYFLLTDETWGLRGTDSQACSILPSSISHKIICDEVDRSPQNLFKRAERFK
;
A
#
# COMPACT_ATOMS: atom_id res chain seq x y z
N MET A 1 24.42 -1.79 -26.19
CA MET A 1 23.91 -0.41 -26.14
C MET A 1 22.87 -0.37 -25.04
N LEU A 2 22.99 0.60 -24.14
CA LEU A 2 22.05 0.79 -23.04
C LEU A 2 21.20 2.03 -23.32
N GLU A 3 19.89 1.92 -23.21
CA GLU A 3 18.97 3.04 -23.37
C GLU A 3 18.15 3.20 -22.09
N VAL A 4 17.97 4.44 -21.63
CA VAL A 4 17.11 4.77 -20.49
C VAL A 4 16.10 5.82 -20.91
N TYR A 5 14.82 5.52 -20.78
CA TYR A 5 13.72 6.45 -21.04
C TYR A 5 13.19 6.90 -19.69
N CYS A 6 13.13 8.21 -19.45
CA CYS A 6 12.60 8.74 -18.21
C CYS A 6 11.60 9.87 -18.47
N ASP A 7 10.62 9.95 -17.58
CA ASP A 7 9.62 11.01 -17.54
C ASP A 7 9.24 11.28 -16.08
N SER A 8 8.66 12.44 -15.84
CA SER A 8 8.20 12.88 -14.53
C SER A 8 6.75 13.33 -14.56
N SER A 9 6.12 13.38 -13.40
CA SER A 9 4.82 14.01 -13.25
C SER A 9 4.85 14.94 -12.05
N TYR A 10 4.77 16.24 -12.30
CA TYR A 10 4.64 17.26 -11.27
C TYR A 10 3.20 17.34 -10.75
N ASN A 11 3.06 17.29 -9.43
CA ASN A 11 1.82 17.52 -8.71
C ASN A 11 2.04 18.67 -7.71
N GLU A 12 1.22 19.72 -7.80
CA GLU A 12 1.34 20.92 -6.93
C GLU A 12 0.93 20.66 -5.48
N VAL A 13 0.01 19.72 -5.26
CA VAL A 13 -0.63 19.45 -3.96
C VAL A 13 -0.20 18.10 -3.38
N GLU A 14 0.26 17.20 -4.24
CA GLU A 14 0.61 15.82 -3.88
C GLU A 14 2.06 15.53 -4.22
N ASP A 15 2.51 14.34 -3.85
CA ASP A 15 3.84 13.88 -4.22
C ASP A 15 3.99 13.79 -5.75
N SER A 16 5.15 14.21 -6.24
CA SER A 16 5.55 14.07 -7.64
C SER A 16 6.34 12.77 -7.85
N TYR A 17 6.30 12.21 -9.05
CA TYR A 17 6.85 10.89 -9.34
C TYR A 17 7.68 10.88 -10.63
N ILE A 18 8.62 9.94 -10.69
CA ILE A 18 9.51 9.66 -11.82
C ILE A 18 9.20 8.25 -12.31
N GLY A 19 9.00 8.09 -13.61
CA GLY A 19 8.92 6.80 -14.28
C GLY A 19 10.15 6.57 -15.14
N CYS A 20 10.69 5.35 -15.14
CA CYS A 20 11.81 4.97 -16.00
C CYS A 20 11.64 3.59 -16.62
N VAL A 21 12.14 3.46 -17.85
CA VAL A 21 12.26 2.20 -18.60
C VAL A 21 13.69 2.06 -19.07
N VAL A 22 14.31 0.90 -18.85
CA VAL A 22 15.69 0.60 -19.31
C VAL A 22 15.65 -0.51 -20.34
N LEU A 23 16.31 -0.27 -21.47
CA LEU A 23 16.51 -1.23 -22.55
C LEU A 23 17.99 -1.55 -22.69
N ARG A 24 18.31 -2.77 -23.11
CA ARG A 24 19.61 -3.14 -23.64
C ARG A 24 19.42 -3.82 -25.00
N ASP A 25 20.11 -3.31 -26.01
CA ASP A 25 20.04 -3.80 -27.40
C ASP A 25 18.58 -3.95 -27.89
N GLY A 26 17.76 -2.93 -27.63
CA GLY A 26 16.35 -2.90 -27.99
C GLY A 26 15.41 -3.75 -27.11
N ARG A 27 15.94 -4.53 -26.16
CA ARG A 27 15.13 -5.34 -25.24
C ARG A 27 14.93 -4.62 -23.92
N GLN A 28 13.68 -4.44 -23.49
CA GLN A 28 13.38 -3.92 -22.15
C GLN A 28 13.86 -4.90 -21.08
N ILE A 29 14.69 -4.41 -20.15
CA ILE A 29 15.25 -5.17 -19.05
C ILE A 29 14.77 -4.69 -17.67
N HIS A 30 14.25 -3.47 -17.57
CA HIS A 30 13.78 -2.90 -16.30
C HIS A 30 12.71 -1.83 -16.49
N GLN A 31 11.82 -1.71 -15.50
CA GLN A 31 10.87 -0.63 -15.33
C GLN A 31 10.81 -0.26 -13.85
N SER A 32 10.76 1.04 -13.55
CA SER A 32 10.62 1.50 -12.17
C SER A 32 9.87 2.81 -12.09
N THR A 33 9.27 3.03 -10.92
CA THR A 33 8.73 4.32 -10.49
C THR A 33 9.33 4.67 -9.13
N THR A 34 9.65 5.95 -8.92
CA THR A 34 10.08 6.47 -7.62
C THR A 34 9.48 7.85 -7.37
N LYS A 35 9.40 8.26 -6.10
CA LYS A 35 9.02 9.63 -5.72
C LYS A 35 10.14 10.61 -6.10
N VAL A 36 9.78 11.81 -6.55
CA VAL A 36 10.74 12.92 -6.73
C VAL A 36 11.21 13.40 -5.35
N PRO A 37 12.53 13.44 -5.09
CA PRO A 37 13.06 13.92 -3.80
C PRO A 37 12.87 15.43 -3.62
N ASP A 38 12.99 15.90 -2.37
CA ASP A 38 13.17 17.31 -2.01
C ASP A 38 12.07 18.32 -2.39
N ASN A 39 10.82 17.87 -2.54
CA ASN A 39 9.64 18.72 -2.80
C ASN A 39 9.86 19.69 -3.99
N PRO A 40 9.80 19.18 -5.24
CA PRO A 40 10.04 19.99 -6.43
C PRO A 40 9.09 21.19 -6.49
N GLN A 41 9.55 22.33 -6.97
CA GLN A 41 8.76 23.58 -7.00
C GLN A 41 8.04 23.78 -8.33
N ASN A 42 8.47 23.07 -9.37
CA ASN A 42 7.95 23.19 -10.72
C ASN A 42 8.20 21.91 -11.53
N ASN A 43 7.64 21.84 -12.73
CA ASN A 43 7.80 20.67 -13.61
C ASN A 43 9.25 20.45 -14.05
N LEU A 44 10.03 21.51 -14.29
CA LEU A 44 11.43 21.37 -14.70
C LEU A 44 12.27 20.69 -13.61
N ASP A 45 12.04 20.99 -12.34
CA ASP A 45 12.71 20.32 -11.21
C ASP A 45 12.45 18.80 -11.24
N CYS A 46 11.21 18.39 -11.52
CA CYS A 46 10.85 16.98 -11.66
C CYS A 46 11.57 16.31 -12.85
N GLU A 47 11.65 16.99 -13.99
CA GLU A 47 12.36 16.46 -15.17
C GLU A 47 13.87 16.32 -14.93
N LEU A 48 14.48 17.31 -14.28
CA LEU A 48 15.89 17.24 -13.90
C LEU A 48 16.15 16.12 -12.89
N ALA A 49 15.23 15.89 -11.95
CA ALA A 49 15.30 14.76 -11.03
C ALA A 49 15.15 13.41 -11.76
N ALA A 50 14.28 13.33 -12.77
CA ALA A 50 14.12 12.14 -13.60
C ALA A 50 15.41 11.78 -14.36
N LEU A 51 16.11 12.77 -14.92
CA LEU A 51 17.41 12.59 -15.57
C LEU A 51 18.51 12.17 -14.58
N ASN A 52 18.58 12.77 -13.38
CA ASN A 52 19.52 12.35 -12.34
C ASN A 52 19.27 10.89 -11.90
N PHE A 53 17.99 10.51 -11.76
CA PHE A 53 17.63 9.14 -11.43
C PHE A 53 17.99 8.16 -12.57
N ALA A 54 17.78 8.55 -13.83
CA ALA A 54 18.19 7.78 -15.00
C ALA A 54 19.70 7.50 -15.00
N ILE A 55 20.55 8.47 -14.63
CA ILE A 55 22.00 8.26 -14.46
C ILE A 55 22.29 7.17 -13.41
N SER A 56 21.54 7.14 -12.31
CA SER A 56 21.71 6.10 -11.28
C SER A 56 21.32 4.71 -11.80
N LEU A 57 20.31 4.62 -12.67
CA LEU A 57 19.97 3.38 -13.37
C LEU A 57 21.07 2.99 -14.37
N VAL A 58 21.65 3.93 -15.10
CA VAL A 58 22.82 3.67 -15.96
C VAL A 58 23.95 3.02 -15.13
N ARG A 59 24.33 3.60 -13.98
CA ARG A 59 25.35 3.01 -13.09
C ARG A 59 25.03 1.57 -12.68
N THR A 60 23.76 1.31 -12.40
CA THR A 60 23.30 -0.01 -11.92
C THR A 60 23.31 -1.05 -13.03
N PHE A 61 22.94 -0.66 -14.24
CA PHE A 61 22.76 -1.58 -15.36
C PHE A 61 23.93 -1.59 -16.35
N LEU A 62 24.95 -0.76 -16.19
CA LEU A 62 26.08 -0.74 -17.11
C LEU A 62 26.80 -2.10 -17.13
N ARG A 63 26.97 -2.70 -18.31
CA ARG A 63 27.71 -3.97 -18.46
C ARG A 63 28.63 -3.93 -19.68
N GLY A 64 29.63 -3.05 -19.62
CA GLY A 64 30.59 -2.86 -20.73
C GLY A 64 29.93 -2.31 -22.00
N ASP A 65 28.76 -1.67 -21.88
CA ASP A 65 28.06 -1.03 -22.98
C ASP A 65 28.87 0.16 -23.49
N THR A 66 29.27 0.15 -24.76
CA THR A 66 30.08 1.22 -25.35
C THR A 66 29.29 2.50 -25.63
N GLU A 67 27.96 2.39 -25.68
CA GLU A 67 27.03 3.47 -26.00
C GLU A 67 25.83 3.42 -25.05
N ILE A 68 25.54 4.59 -24.48
CA ILE A 68 24.48 4.83 -23.50
C ILE A 68 23.67 6.04 -23.98
N VAL A 69 22.36 5.90 -24.08
CA VAL A 69 21.48 7.02 -24.43
C VAL A 69 20.40 7.18 -23.37
N VAL A 70 20.27 8.39 -22.84
CA VAL A 70 19.22 8.76 -21.90
C VAL A 70 18.23 9.69 -22.60
N TYR A 71 16.98 9.26 -22.67
CA TYR A 71 15.88 9.94 -23.33
C TYR A 71 14.93 10.59 -22.32
N ASN A 72 14.49 11.81 -22.64
CA ASN A 72 13.44 12.54 -21.93
C ASN A 72 12.67 13.44 -22.92
N ASP A 73 11.40 13.74 -22.66
CA ASP A 73 10.55 14.53 -23.55
C ASP A 73 10.54 16.05 -23.20
N SER A 74 11.25 16.48 -22.16
CA SER A 74 11.49 17.88 -21.88
C SER A 74 12.76 18.39 -22.58
N THR A 75 12.55 19.18 -23.63
CA THR A 75 13.66 19.82 -24.36
C THR A 75 14.52 20.73 -23.48
N GLU A 76 13.95 21.33 -22.44
CA GLU A 76 14.66 22.19 -21.49
C GLU A 76 15.55 21.38 -20.56
N ALA A 77 15.03 20.28 -20.01
CA ALA A 77 15.80 19.39 -19.14
C ALA A 77 16.96 18.71 -19.89
N VAL A 78 16.70 18.24 -21.12
CA VAL A 78 17.73 17.65 -22.00
C VAL A 78 18.86 18.65 -22.26
N LYS A 79 18.54 19.92 -22.59
CA LYS A 79 19.56 20.96 -22.81
C LYS A 79 20.42 21.19 -21.56
N SER A 80 19.81 21.20 -20.38
CA SER A 80 20.53 21.35 -19.11
C SER A 80 21.56 20.22 -18.91
N PHE A 81 21.18 18.97 -19.19
CA PHE A 81 22.09 17.83 -19.06
C PHE A 81 23.14 17.74 -20.18
N GLN A 82 22.82 18.16 -21.39
CA GLN A 82 23.81 18.29 -22.45
C GLN A 82 24.93 19.27 -22.07
N GLY A 83 24.62 20.35 -21.35
CA GLY A 83 25.62 21.27 -20.79
C GLY A 83 26.52 20.65 -19.72
N ARG A 84 26.09 19.54 -19.10
CA ARG A 84 26.82 18.78 -18.06
C ARG A 84 27.39 17.47 -18.59
N ALA A 85 27.26 17.19 -19.89
CA ALA A 85 27.59 15.89 -20.46
C ALA A 85 29.06 15.50 -20.21
N GLN A 86 29.99 16.45 -20.24
CA GLN A 86 31.42 16.19 -19.99
C GLN A 86 31.69 15.68 -18.57
N ASP A 87 31.00 16.22 -17.56
CA ASP A 87 31.16 15.79 -16.16
C ASP A 87 30.64 14.36 -15.97
N VAL A 88 29.54 14.03 -16.65
CA VAL A 88 28.92 12.70 -16.60
C VAL A 88 29.71 11.69 -17.45
N GLU A 89 30.26 12.09 -18.59
CA GLU A 89 31.13 11.24 -19.43
C GLU A 89 32.39 10.80 -18.69
N GLN A 90 32.99 11.68 -17.87
CA GLN A 90 34.13 11.30 -17.01
C GLN A 90 33.77 10.17 -16.04
N GLU A 91 32.51 10.12 -15.58
CA GLU A 91 32.03 9.09 -14.66
C GLU A 91 31.88 7.71 -15.33
N PHE A 92 31.62 7.68 -16.64
CA PHE A 92 31.42 6.46 -17.41
C PHE A 92 32.58 6.18 -18.37
N SER A 93 33.82 6.29 -17.87
CA SER A 93 35.03 6.07 -18.66
C SER A 93 34.97 4.76 -19.47
N GLY A 94 35.10 4.86 -20.79
CA GLY A 94 34.99 3.72 -21.72
C GLY A 94 33.62 3.55 -22.39
N SER A 95 32.62 4.37 -22.02
CA SER A 95 31.30 4.40 -22.64
C SER A 95 30.98 5.81 -23.10
N ARG A 96 30.34 5.98 -24.27
CA ARG A 96 29.82 7.28 -24.70
C ARG A 96 28.39 7.43 -24.17
N ILE A 97 28.13 8.49 -23.42
CA ILE A 97 26.78 8.80 -22.93
C ILE A 97 26.21 10.01 -23.67
N SER A 98 24.96 9.92 -24.14
CA SER A 98 24.22 11.04 -24.71
C SER A 98 22.90 11.26 -24.00
N PHE A 99 22.44 12.51 -24.01
CA PHE A 99 21.13 12.92 -23.53
C PHE A 99 20.35 13.45 -24.72
N GLU A 100 19.19 12.84 -24.99
CA GLU A 100 18.44 13.06 -26.22
C GLU A 100 16.98 13.35 -25.94
N TYR A 101 16.43 14.30 -26.70
CA TYR A 101 15.00 14.52 -26.71
C TYR A 101 14.31 13.39 -27.46
N ILE A 102 13.22 12.88 -26.90
CA ILE A 102 12.33 11.97 -27.60
C ILE A 102 10.86 12.43 -27.48
N PRO A 103 10.05 12.36 -28.56
CA PRO A 103 8.63 12.63 -28.46
C PRO A 103 7.90 11.64 -27.53
N ARG A 104 6.95 12.15 -26.76
CA ARG A 104 6.15 11.40 -25.78
C ARG A 104 5.40 10.21 -26.38
N GLU A 105 5.04 10.28 -27.66
CA GLU A 105 4.26 9.25 -28.36
C GLU A 105 5.05 7.97 -28.66
N LYS A 106 6.38 7.99 -28.47
CA LYS A 106 7.22 6.79 -28.64
C LYS A 106 6.93 5.80 -27.52
N ILE A 107 6.78 4.53 -27.88
CA ILE A 107 6.27 3.46 -26.99
C ILE A 107 6.98 3.42 -25.62
N ASN A 108 8.31 3.50 -25.61
CA ASN A 108 9.09 3.45 -24.37
C ASN A 108 8.98 4.74 -23.55
N GLN A 109 8.87 5.90 -24.20
CA GLN A 109 8.65 7.17 -23.51
C GLN A 109 7.22 7.24 -22.94
N ALA A 110 6.21 6.80 -23.70
CA ALA A 110 4.84 6.68 -23.22
C ALA A 110 4.72 5.70 -22.03
N ALA A 111 5.55 4.66 -22.00
CA ALA A 111 5.63 3.77 -20.86
C ALA A 111 6.25 4.46 -19.63
N ALA A 112 7.33 5.23 -19.80
CA ALA A 112 7.91 6.05 -18.73
C ALA A 112 6.90 7.08 -18.18
N ASP A 113 6.17 7.78 -19.06
CA ASP A 113 5.08 8.70 -18.70
C ASP A 113 3.95 8.00 -17.93
N SER A 114 3.53 6.82 -18.38
CA SER A 114 2.50 6.08 -17.66
C SER A 114 3.00 5.62 -16.28
N LEU A 115 4.30 5.36 -16.12
CA LEU A 115 4.90 4.95 -14.85
C LEU A 115 5.04 6.11 -13.87
N SER A 116 5.27 7.35 -14.33
CA SER A 116 5.27 8.52 -13.46
C SER A 116 3.86 8.82 -12.93
N LYS A 117 2.82 8.66 -13.76
CA LYS A 117 1.42 8.97 -13.39
C LYS A 117 0.68 7.88 -12.64
N LYS A 118 0.90 6.61 -12.98
CA LYS A 118 0.14 5.47 -12.44
C LYS A 118 0.86 4.77 -11.30
N PHE A 119 1.53 5.53 -10.45
CA PHE A 119 1.94 4.97 -9.17
C PHE A 119 0.74 4.94 -8.23
N PRO A 120 0.19 3.78 -7.87
CA PRO A 120 -0.74 3.72 -6.74
C PRO A 120 0.08 4.09 -5.51
N VAL A 121 -0.01 5.35 -5.11
CA VAL A 121 0.47 5.75 -3.81
C VAL A 121 -0.45 5.13 -2.80
N PHE A 122 0.00 4.06 -2.15
CA PHE A 122 -0.72 3.45 -1.05
C PHE A 122 -0.56 4.33 0.19
N PHE A 123 -1.05 5.56 0.14
CA PHE A 123 -1.34 6.33 1.34
C PHE A 123 -2.64 5.81 1.92
N SER A 124 -2.51 4.73 2.68
CA SER A 124 -3.44 4.44 3.75
C SER A 124 -3.26 5.54 4.81
N SER A 125 -3.96 6.68 4.67
CA SER A 125 -4.17 7.62 5.80
C SER A 125 -4.92 6.95 6.96
N THR A 126 -5.39 5.73 6.72
CA THR A 126 -5.91 4.76 7.66
C THR A 126 -4.84 4.46 8.72
N PRO A 127 -5.02 4.90 9.99
CA PRO A 127 -4.09 4.59 11.06
C PRO A 127 -3.93 3.07 11.22
N THR A 128 -2.68 2.64 11.30
CA THR A 128 -2.31 1.24 11.53
C THR A 128 -1.96 1.03 13.00
N ALA A 129 -2.32 -0.14 13.54
CA ALA A 129 -1.90 -0.55 14.89
C ALA A 129 -1.04 -1.81 14.82
N TYR A 130 -0.22 -2.02 15.85
CA TYR A 130 0.58 -3.23 15.98
C TYR A 130 -0.32 -4.46 16.10
N VAL A 131 0.07 -5.52 15.40
CA VAL A 131 -0.60 -6.82 15.44
C VAL A 131 0.08 -7.69 16.49
N GLU A 132 -0.67 -8.15 17.48
CA GLU A 132 -0.19 -9.07 18.51
C GLU A 132 -0.56 -10.51 18.16
N SER A 133 0.41 -11.43 18.25
CA SER A 133 0.13 -12.84 18.05
C SER A 133 -0.56 -13.45 19.27
N PHE A 134 -1.82 -13.90 19.13
CA PHE A 134 -2.54 -14.47 20.27
C PHE A 134 -2.04 -15.88 20.66
N SER A 135 -1.35 -16.59 19.77
CA SER A 135 -0.80 -17.92 20.09
C SER A 135 0.40 -17.89 21.03
N ARG A 136 1.06 -16.74 21.16
CA ARG A 136 2.23 -16.53 22.04
C ARG A 136 1.91 -15.67 23.27
N ARG A 137 0.63 -15.36 23.50
CA ARG A 137 0.18 -14.38 24.50
C ARG A 137 -0.96 -14.91 25.35
N GLU A 138 -0.59 -15.62 26.42
CA GLU A 138 -1.55 -16.14 27.40
C GLU A 138 -2.37 -15.05 28.08
N ASP A 139 -1.79 -13.87 28.27
CA ASP A 139 -2.49 -12.70 28.82
C ASP A 139 -3.68 -12.27 27.94
N ILE A 140 -3.52 -12.30 26.61
CA ILE A 140 -4.60 -12.00 25.66
C ILE A 140 -5.68 -13.09 25.72
N LEU A 141 -5.29 -14.36 25.67
CA LEU A 141 -6.21 -15.49 25.72
C LEU A 141 -6.99 -15.54 27.05
N SER A 142 -6.31 -15.37 28.18
CA SER A 142 -6.92 -15.30 29.50
C SER A 142 -7.83 -14.08 29.64
N ASN A 143 -7.47 -12.93 29.07
CA ASN A 143 -8.31 -11.74 29.11
C ASN A 143 -9.61 -11.95 28.33
N ILE A 144 -9.54 -12.54 27.13
CA ILE A 144 -10.72 -12.90 26.33
C ILE A 144 -11.60 -13.92 27.08
N ALA A 145 -10.99 -14.91 27.72
CA ALA A 145 -11.71 -15.97 28.41
C ALA A 145 -12.41 -15.51 29.70
N ARG A 146 -11.77 -14.65 30.51
CA ARG A 146 -12.22 -14.34 31.88
C ARG A 146 -12.91 -12.99 32.02
N ASN A 147 -12.55 -12.01 31.19
CA ASN A 147 -12.99 -10.62 31.40
C ASN A 147 -14.16 -10.22 30.49
N GLY A 148 -14.70 -11.17 29.71
CA GLY A 148 -15.79 -10.91 28.78
C GLY A 148 -15.41 -9.85 27.74
N SER A 149 -14.14 -9.84 27.31
CA SER A 149 -13.63 -8.91 26.32
C SER A 149 -14.27 -9.17 24.98
N ASN A 150 -14.69 -8.10 24.31
CA ASN A 150 -15.34 -8.19 23.02
C ASN A 150 -14.31 -8.46 21.94
N VAL A 151 -14.58 -9.45 21.09
CA VAL A 151 -13.78 -9.76 19.91
C VAL A 151 -14.59 -9.41 18.68
N PHE A 152 -14.03 -8.54 17.85
CA PHE A 152 -14.55 -8.11 16.56
C PHE A 152 -13.81 -8.87 15.46
N TYR A 153 -14.52 -9.40 14.47
CA TYR A 153 -13.91 -9.95 13.25
C TYR A 153 -14.88 -9.84 12.09
N LEU A 154 -14.35 -9.98 10.86
CA LEU A 154 -15.16 -10.00 9.66
C LEU A 154 -15.24 -11.42 9.11
N GLU A 155 -16.47 -11.81 8.77
CA GLU A 155 -16.74 -13.01 7.99
C GLU A 155 -17.22 -12.60 6.60
N LYS A 156 -16.74 -13.27 5.57
CA LYS A 156 -17.29 -13.09 4.23
C LYS A 156 -18.65 -13.77 4.14
N VAL A 157 -19.62 -13.10 3.52
CA VAL A 157 -20.96 -13.64 3.26
C VAL A 157 -21.00 -14.13 1.81
N PRO A 158 -20.90 -15.45 1.55
CA PRO A 158 -20.76 -15.97 0.19
C PRO A 158 -21.96 -15.65 -0.69
N GLU A 159 -23.18 -15.72 -0.13
CA GLU A 159 -24.45 -15.55 -0.85
C GLU A 159 -24.63 -14.11 -1.36
N MET A 160 -24.03 -13.14 -0.67
CA MET A 160 -24.07 -11.72 -1.04
C MET A 160 -22.82 -11.26 -1.79
N SER A 161 -21.83 -12.13 -1.96
CA SER A 161 -20.58 -11.85 -2.65
C SER A 161 -20.67 -12.30 -4.12
N THR A 162 -20.08 -11.52 -5.03
CA THR A 162 -20.01 -11.88 -6.45
C THR A 162 -18.57 -11.75 -6.96
N ASN A 163 -18.35 -11.95 -8.26
CA ASN A 163 -17.07 -11.64 -8.90
C ASN A 163 -16.74 -10.13 -8.87
N LYS A 164 -17.75 -9.26 -8.76
CA LYS A 164 -17.59 -7.79 -8.76
C LYS A 164 -17.64 -7.15 -7.37
N LYS A 165 -18.07 -7.87 -6.33
CA LYS A 165 -18.19 -7.34 -4.97
C LYS A 165 -17.92 -8.39 -3.90
N THR A 166 -17.40 -7.99 -2.75
CA THR A 166 -17.33 -8.81 -1.53
C THR A 166 -18.26 -8.20 -0.49
N CYS A 167 -19.05 -9.05 0.17
CA CYS A 167 -19.83 -8.66 1.33
C CYS A 167 -19.20 -9.25 2.59
N TYR A 168 -18.93 -8.41 3.58
CA TYR A 168 -18.45 -8.79 4.90
C TYR A 168 -19.54 -8.58 5.94
N ARG A 169 -19.64 -9.51 6.88
CA ARG A 169 -20.42 -9.39 8.11
C ARG A 169 -19.48 -9.03 9.24
N LEU A 170 -19.80 -7.98 9.99
CA LEU A 170 -19.12 -7.69 11.25
C LEU A 170 -19.72 -8.55 12.35
N VAL A 171 -18.92 -9.47 12.88
CA VAL A 171 -19.28 -10.29 14.03
C VAL A 171 -18.59 -9.74 15.27
N VAL A 172 -19.38 -9.52 16.31
CA VAL A 172 -18.94 -9.09 17.63
C VAL A 172 -19.42 -10.10 18.65
N ARG A 173 -18.49 -10.71 19.39
CA ARG A 173 -18.84 -11.74 20.37
C ARG A 173 -17.92 -11.71 21.59
N THR A 174 -18.40 -12.32 22.66
CA THR A 174 -17.57 -12.75 23.78
C THR A 174 -17.25 -14.25 23.63
N MET A 175 -16.58 -14.80 24.62
CA MET A 175 -16.33 -16.23 24.71
C MET A 175 -17.63 -17.04 24.86
N GLU A 176 -18.67 -16.46 25.45
CA GLU A 176 -19.95 -17.12 25.77
C GLU A 176 -20.99 -17.01 24.65
N LYS A 177 -21.07 -15.85 23.99
CA LYS A 177 -22.16 -15.57 23.04
C LYS A 177 -21.78 -14.55 21.98
N THR A 178 -22.48 -14.62 20.85
CA THR A 178 -22.51 -13.55 19.86
C THR A 178 -23.37 -12.40 20.36
N LEU A 179 -22.82 -11.19 20.30
CA LEU A 179 -23.51 -9.95 20.69
C LEU A 179 -24.12 -9.24 19.47
N SER A 180 -23.45 -9.28 18.32
CA SER A 180 -23.92 -8.69 17.07
C SER A 180 -23.33 -9.42 15.88
N ASP A 181 -24.13 -9.66 14.85
CA ASP A 181 -23.74 -10.29 13.57
C ASP A 181 -24.63 -9.81 12.40
N ASP A 182 -25.36 -8.71 12.61
CA ASP A 182 -26.39 -8.19 11.71
C ASP A 182 -25.88 -7.08 10.77
N ARG A 183 -24.64 -6.61 10.96
CA ARG A 183 -24.05 -5.54 10.15
C ARG A 183 -23.29 -6.08 8.96
N LEU A 184 -23.69 -5.64 7.77
CA LEU A 184 -23.16 -6.08 6.48
C LEU A 184 -22.51 -4.90 5.73
N TYR A 185 -21.33 -5.13 5.17
CA TYR A 185 -20.53 -4.13 4.46
C TYR A 185 -20.16 -4.67 3.08
N THR A 186 -20.58 -3.99 2.02
CA THR A 186 -20.40 -4.46 0.64
C THR A 186 -19.43 -3.56 -0.12
N VAL A 187 -18.31 -4.13 -0.54
CA VAL A 187 -17.26 -3.41 -1.27
C VAL A 187 -17.05 -3.96 -2.67
N LYS A 188 -16.76 -3.09 -3.64
CA LYS A 188 -16.45 -3.50 -5.03
C LYS A 188 -15.07 -4.16 -5.10
N LYS A 189 -14.98 -5.29 -5.82
CA LYS A 189 -13.73 -5.99 -6.14
C LYS A 189 -13.02 -5.32 -7.32
N GLY A 190 -11.69 -5.41 -7.35
CA GLY A 190 -10.88 -5.03 -8.51
C GLY A 190 -10.05 -3.75 -8.35
N GLY A 191 -10.05 -3.13 -7.17
CA GLY A 191 -9.12 -2.05 -6.83
C GLY A 191 -8.08 -2.50 -5.81
N PRO A 192 -6.84 -1.98 -5.87
CA PRO A 192 -5.91 -2.07 -4.76
C PRO A 192 -6.58 -1.56 -3.47
N GLY A 193 -6.34 -2.22 -2.33
CA GLY A 193 -6.91 -1.79 -1.04
C GLY A 193 -8.42 -2.05 -0.87
N THR A 194 -9.02 -3.00 -1.59
CA THR A 194 -10.46 -3.33 -1.43
C THR A 194 -10.85 -3.62 0.03
N GLN A 195 -9.98 -4.30 0.80
CA GLN A 195 -10.22 -4.56 2.22
C GLN A 195 -10.05 -3.30 3.09
N VAL A 196 -9.09 -2.44 2.77
CA VAL A 196 -8.90 -1.13 3.43
C VAL A 196 -10.16 -0.27 3.30
N LYS A 197 -10.79 -0.25 2.11
CA LYS A 197 -12.07 0.43 1.90
C LYS A 197 -13.19 -0.14 2.78
N ALA A 198 -13.24 -1.46 2.95
CA ALA A 198 -14.21 -2.09 3.86
C ALA A 198 -13.96 -1.64 5.31
N ALA A 199 -12.69 -1.64 5.75
CA ALA A 199 -12.33 -1.18 7.09
C ALA A 199 -12.67 0.30 7.32
N GLU A 200 -12.53 1.16 6.32
CA GLU A 200 -12.93 2.56 6.39
C GLU A 200 -14.45 2.74 6.52
N GLU A 201 -15.24 1.99 5.75
CA GLU A 201 -16.71 2.00 5.87
C GLU A 201 -17.15 1.54 7.25
N ILE A 202 -16.57 0.44 7.76
CA ILE A 202 -16.85 -0.07 9.09
C ILE A 202 -16.45 0.97 10.14
N ARG A 203 -15.29 1.60 10.02
CA ARG A 203 -14.84 2.61 10.98
C ARG A 203 -15.77 3.82 11.03
N LYS A 204 -16.22 4.31 9.87
CA LYS A 204 -17.20 5.40 9.78
C LYS A 204 -18.49 5.03 10.50
N ASP A 205 -18.98 3.81 10.27
CA ASP A 205 -20.16 3.27 10.93
C ASP A 205 -19.96 3.14 12.45
N LEU A 206 -18.81 2.62 12.90
CA LEU A 206 -18.43 2.53 14.32
C LEU A 206 -18.06 3.88 14.96
N SER A 207 -18.06 4.97 14.19
CA SER A 207 -17.95 6.34 14.69
C SER A 207 -19.31 7.04 14.78
N ASN A 208 -20.38 6.44 14.25
CA ASN A 208 -21.72 7.00 14.25
C ASN A 208 -22.41 6.77 15.62
N PRO A 209 -22.90 7.83 16.30
CA PRO A 209 -23.56 7.71 17.61
C PRO A 209 -24.77 6.77 17.65
N GLU A 210 -25.57 6.69 16.58
CA GLU A 210 -26.74 5.81 16.51
C GLU A 210 -26.33 4.34 16.47
N VAL A 211 -25.29 4.05 15.69
CA VAL A 211 -24.69 2.72 15.57
C VAL A 211 -24.08 2.29 16.90
N LEU A 212 -23.34 3.20 17.54
CA LEU A 212 -22.76 2.97 18.85
C LEU A 212 -23.85 2.72 19.90
N SER A 213 -24.94 3.47 19.90
CA SER A 213 -26.07 3.26 20.80
C SER A 213 -26.72 1.88 20.60
N SER A 214 -26.95 1.49 19.33
CA SER A 214 -27.46 0.17 18.95
C SER A 214 -26.54 -0.98 19.37
N LEU A 215 -25.23 -0.81 19.24
CA LEU A 215 -24.25 -1.80 19.68
C LEU A 215 -24.19 -1.88 21.22
N LYS A 216 -24.21 -0.74 21.91
CA LYS A 216 -24.23 -0.67 23.37
C LYS A 216 -25.45 -1.35 23.97
N SER A 217 -26.64 -1.20 23.37
CA SER A 217 -27.86 -1.88 23.84
C SER A 217 -27.78 -3.41 23.71
N LYS A 218 -26.97 -3.92 22.79
CA LYS A 218 -26.63 -5.35 22.65
C LYS A 218 -25.51 -5.82 23.59
N GLY A 219 -24.98 -4.93 24.44
CA GLY A 219 -23.86 -5.22 25.34
C GLY A 219 -22.48 -5.13 24.69
N VAL A 220 -22.37 -4.51 23.51
CA VAL A 220 -21.08 -4.34 22.84
C VAL A 220 -20.29 -3.20 23.46
N ARG A 221 -19.03 -3.47 23.82
CA ARG A 221 -18.03 -2.52 24.30
C ARG A 221 -16.91 -2.42 23.27
N LEU A 222 -16.60 -1.20 22.82
CA LEU A 222 -15.55 -0.97 21.83
C LEU A 222 -14.20 -0.74 22.53
N GLU A 223 -14.20 -0.14 23.71
CA GLU A 223 -13.00 0.10 24.51
C GLU A 223 -12.42 -1.20 25.05
N ASN A 224 -11.10 -1.31 25.01
CA ASN A 224 -10.31 -2.47 25.45
C ASN A 224 -10.77 -3.77 24.79
N SER A 225 -11.24 -3.67 23.55
CA SER A 225 -11.65 -4.80 22.72
C SER A 225 -10.50 -5.32 21.86
N TYR A 226 -10.76 -6.47 21.21
CA TYR A 226 -9.85 -7.07 20.24
C TYR A 226 -10.46 -7.05 18.85
N PHE A 227 -9.67 -6.64 17.87
CA PHE A 227 -9.96 -6.88 16.46
C PHE A 227 -9.12 -8.07 15.98
N LEU A 228 -9.77 -9.16 15.61
CA LEU A 228 -9.13 -10.35 15.06
C LEU A 228 -9.01 -10.24 13.54
N LEU A 229 -7.77 -10.27 13.04
CA LEU A 229 -7.48 -10.49 11.63
C LEU A 229 -7.74 -11.95 11.27
N THR A 230 -8.54 -12.16 10.24
CA THR A 230 -8.89 -13.48 9.68
C THR A 230 -8.24 -13.64 8.32
N ASP A 231 -8.29 -14.85 7.75
CA ASP A 231 -7.80 -15.07 6.37
C ASP A 231 -8.56 -14.18 5.36
N GLU A 232 -9.83 -13.88 5.64
CA GLU A 232 -10.66 -12.99 4.81
C GLU A 232 -10.26 -11.52 4.92
N THR A 233 -9.56 -11.11 5.98
CA THR A 233 -9.13 -9.72 6.23
C THR A 233 -7.61 -9.55 6.24
N TRP A 234 -6.86 -10.53 5.74
CA TRP A 234 -5.40 -10.49 5.74
C TRP A 234 -4.82 -9.32 4.95
N GLY A 235 -5.48 -8.89 3.88
CA GLY A 235 -5.12 -7.69 3.11
C GLY A 235 -5.32 -6.35 3.84
N LEU A 236 -5.72 -6.36 5.12
CA LEU A 236 -5.59 -5.20 6.02
C LEU A 236 -4.18 -5.05 6.61
N ARG A 237 -3.31 -6.06 6.46
CA ARG A 237 -1.88 -5.95 6.78
C ARG A 237 -1.26 -4.83 5.96
N GLY A 238 -0.69 -3.85 6.65
CA GLY A 238 0.10 -2.78 6.02
C GLY A 238 1.58 -3.16 5.94
N THR A 239 2.12 -3.75 7.01
CA THR A 239 3.51 -4.20 7.12
C THR A 239 3.61 -5.50 7.95
N ASP A 240 4.81 -6.07 8.08
CA ASP A 240 5.08 -7.28 8.85
C ASP A 240 4.69 -7.21 10.33
N SER A 241 4.48 -6.02 10.90
CA SER A 241 4.05 -5.84 12.30
C SER A 241 2.79 -5.00 12.49
N GLN A 242 2.21 -4.44 11.43
CA GLN A 242 1.09 -3.50 11.54
C GLN A 242 -0.07 -3.82 10.57
N ALA A 243 -1.28 -3.48 10.99
CA ALA A 243 -2.48 -3.62 10.18
C ALA A 243 -3.44 -2.44 10.37
N CYS A 244 -4.26 -2.19 9.36
CA CYS A 244 -5.38 -1.28 9.43
C CYS A 244 -6.45 -1.84 10.37
N SER A 245 -6.92 -1.04 11.33
CA SER A 245 -8.02 -1.44 12.20
C SER A 245 -9.38 -1.11 11.58
N ILE A 246 -10.40 -1.91 11.87
CA ILE A 246 -11.81 -1.53 11.60
C ILE A 246 -12.36 -0.58 12.68
N LEU A 247 -11.69 -0.48 13.84
CA LEU A 247 -12.09 0.39 14.94
C LEU A 247 -11.51 1.80 14.77
N PRO A 248 -12.19 2.85 15.25
CA PRO A 248 -11.66 4.22 15.30
C PRO A 248 -10.38 4.31 16.13
N SER A 249 -9.42 5.14 15.70
CA SER A 249 -8.13 5.33 16.40
C SER A 249 -8.27 5.99 17.78
N SER A 250 -9.36 6.70 18.02
CA SER A 250 -9.70 7.29 19.33
C SER A 250 -10.12 6.25 20.36
N ILE A 251 -10.40 5.02 19.94
CA ILE A 251 -10.86 3.93 20.82
C ILE A 251 -9.67 3.03 21.13
N SER A 252 -9.36 2.84 22.41
CA SER A 252 -8.35 1.87 22.85
C SER A 252 -8.79 0.46 22.46
N HIS A 253 -8.00 -0.24 21.65
CA HIS A 253 -8.22 -1.63 21.25
C HIS A 253 -6.90 -2.28 20.82
N LYS A 254 -6.91 -3.59 20.69
CA LYS A 254 -5.76 -4.38 20.21
C LYS A 254 -6.11 -5.11 18.93
N ILE A 255 -5.18 -5.16 17.97
CA ILE A 255 -5.31 -6.03 16.81
C ILE A 255 -4.58 -7.34 17.11
N ILE A 256 -5.27 -8.46 16.93
CA ILE A 256 -4.73 -9.79 17.19
C ILE A 256 -4.82 -10.67 15.95
N CYS A 257 -3.86 -11.58 15.82
CA CYS A 257 -3.83 -12.56 14.75
C CYS A 257 -3.09 -13.82 15.22
N ASP A 258 -3.31 -14.95 14.56
CA ASP A 258 -2.35 -16.06 14.59
C ASP A 258 -1.73 -16.18 13.21
N GLU A 259 -0.44 -16.44 13.13
CA GLU A 259 0.26 -16.46 11.84
C GLU A 259 -0.05 -17.72 11.03
N VAL A 260 -0.60 -18.77 11.66
CA VAL A 260 -0.85 -20.07 11.05
C VAL A 260 -2.35 -20.30 10.80
N ASP A 261 -3.17 -20.14 11.83
CA ASP A 261 -4.62 -20.37 11.78
C ASP A 261 -5.37 -19.14 12.29
N ARG A 262 -5.75 -18.27 11.35
CA ARG A 262 -6.41 -16.98 11.59
C ARG A 262 -7.91 -17.10 11.87
N SER A 263 -8.40 -18.31 12.11
CA SER A 263 -9.82 -18.54 12.30
C SER A 263 -10.28 -18.07 13.69
N PRO A 264 -11.49 -17.48 13.80
CA PRO A 264 -12.13 -17.23 15.09
C PRO A 264 -12.22 -18.51 15.94
N GLN A 265 -12.45 -19.66 15.31
CA GLN A 265 -12.54 -20.97 15.96
C GLN A 265 -11.24 -21.32 16.69
N ASN A 266 -10.07 -21.09 16.07
CA ASN A 266 -8.77 -21.30 16.72
C ASN A 266 -8.58 -20.39 17.94
N LEU A 267 -8.90 -19.09 17.81
CA LEU A 267 -8.82 -18.15 18.93
C LEU A 267 -9.66 -18.64 20.12
N PHE A 268 -10.94 -18.92 19.91
CA PHE A 268 -11.84 -19.30 21.01
C PHE A 268 -11.50 -20.67 21.60
N LYS A 269 -11.09 -21.65 20.77
CA LYS A 269 -10.63 -22.97 21.25
C LYS A 269 -9.40 -22.85 22.15
N ARG A 270 -8.48 -21.93 21.85
CA ARG A 270 -7.30 -21.69 22.69
C ARG A 270 -7.65 -20.92 23.96
N ALA A 271 -8.50 -19.89 23.85
CA ALA A 271 -8.96 -19.12 25.00
C ALA A 271 -9.76 -19.97 26.00
N GLU A 272 -10.49 -20.98 25.53
CA GLU A 272 -11.28 -21.89 26.37
C GLU A 272 -10.47 -22.57 27.47
N ARG A 273 -9.17 -22.81 27.26
CA ARG A 273 -8.27 -23.40 28.27
C ARG A 273 -8.06 -22.52 29.51
N PHE A 274 -8.46 -21.25 29.44
CA PHE A 274 -8.31 -20.28 30.52
C PHE A 274 -9.63 -19.96 31.24
N LYS A 275 -10.75 -20.57 30.82
CA LYS A 275 -11.99 -20.56 31.63
C LYS A 275 -11.77 -21.31 32.93
#